data_AF-A0A7S2SN77-F1
#
_entry.id   AF-A0A7S2SN77-F1
#
_cell.length_a   1.000
_cell.length_b   1.000
_cell.length_c   1.000
_cell.angle_alpha   90.00
_cell.angle_beta   90.00
_cell.angle_gamma   90.00
#
_symmetry.space_group_name_H-M   'P 1'
#
loop_
_entity.id
_entity.type
_entity.pdbx_description
1 polymer ?
#
loop_
_entity_poly.entity_id
_entity_poly.type
_entity_poly.pdbx_seq_one_letter_code
_entity_poly.pdbx_strand_id
1 'polypeptide(L)'
;MEQSYCINLLTGLGTSLGGSNYKSGGRRFIKNEESCLKSVKRLRREMKADEKYEKNNTLLLLGDLQALKSYLIPLAVGYCDHDEGLLAEITKVVVMMTMPLGVCDAKNFPEKRIRHLRNFKSEFMEKKALQAFMRLLDRPLQRVGGQSKAEDKGIVELVLWLIRNLLAIPDAPVSTTTASKDAHLVNLHEDFLLMLERECILDVLFYLGEYIGNEGNRDW
;
A
#
# COMPACT_ATOMS: atom_id res chain seq x y z
N MET A 1 -9.05 18.58 -3.38
CA MET A 1 -7.95 18.65 -4.36
C MET A 1 -8.53 18.67 -5.77
N GLU A 2 -8.03 19.51 -6.67
CA GLU A 2 -8.42 19.50 -8.08
C GLU A 2 -7.78 18.32 -8.83
N GLN A 3 -8.49 17.76 -9.82
CA GLN A 3 -8.03 16.61 -10.59
C GLN A 3 -6.71 16.86 -11.33
N SER A 4 -6.57 18.03 -11.96
CA SER A 4 -5.35 18.46 -12.66
C SER A 4 -4.13 18.47 -11.74
N TYR A 5 -4.30 18.99 -10.52
CA TYR A 5 -3.24 19.01 -9.50
C TYR A 5 -2.84 17.61 -9.07
N CYS A 6 -3.80 16.71 -8.83
CA CYS A 6 -3.50 15.32 -8.49
C CYS A 6 -2.74 14.61 -9.61
N ILE A 7 -3.14 14.80 -10.87
CA ILE A 7 -2.45 14.24 -12.03
C ILE A 7 -1.01 14.74 -12.09
N ASN A 8 -0.76 16.03 -11.85
CA ASN A 8 0.59 16.59 -11.81
C ASN A 8 1.46 15.98 -10.69
N LEU A 9 0.86 15.69 -9.53
CA LEU A 9 1.59 14.98 -8.47
C LEU A 9 1.91 13.53 -8.89
N LEU A 10 0.98 12.83 -9.55
CA LEU A 10 1.20 11.45 -10.01
C LEU A 10 2.25 11.38 -11.13
N THR A 11 2.22 12.29 -12.11
CA THR A 11 3.26 12.38 -13.15
C THR A 11 4.62 12.76 -12.56
N GLY A 12 4.63 13.54 -11.48
CA GLY A 12 5.82 13.83 -10.69
C GLY A 12 6.41 12.61 -9.97
N LEU A 13 5.69 11.49 -9.84
CA LEU A 13 6.24 10.24 -9.31
C LEU A 13 7.16 9.55 -10.34
N GLY A 14 6.79 9.63 -11.61
CA GLY A 14 7.44 8.91 -12.70
C GLY A 14 6.46 8.42 -13.76
N THR A 15 6.96 7.63 -14.69
CA THR A 15 6.19 7.08 -15.80
C THR A 15 6.50 5.61 -16.02
N SER A 16 5.50 4.86 -16.47
CA SER A 16 5.71 3.50 -16.97
C SER A 16 6.11 3.57 -18.45
N LEU A 17 7.28 3.04 -18.81
CA LEU A 17 7.65 2.85 -20.21
C LEU A 17 7.28 1.43 -20.66
N GLY A 18 6.49 1.34 -21.72
CA GLY A 18 6.22 0.09 -22.44
C GLY A 18 7.37 -0.19 -23.41
N GLY A 19 8.19 -1.21 -23.15
CA GLY A 19 9.28 -1.58 -24.04
C GLY A 19 8.81 -2.50 -25.16
N SER A 20 8.66 -1.99 -26.38
CA SER A 20 8.66 -2.84 -27.59
C SER A 20 10.06 -3.33 -27.97
N ASN A 21 11.12 -2.92 -27.25
CA ASN A 21 12.53 -3.14 -27.63
C ASN A 21 13.39 -3.84 -26.58
N TYR A 22 12.81 -4.48 -25.56
CA TYR A 22 13.58 -5.28 -24.60
C TYR A 22 13.14 -6.74 -24.64
N LYS A 23 14.11 -7.65 -24.76
CA LYS A 23 13.93 -9.12 -24.83
C LYS A 23 13.34 -9.75 -23.54
N SER A 24 12.89 -8.93 -22.59
CA SER A 24 12.03 -9.31 -21.48
C SER A 24 10.90 -8.28 -21.44
N GLY A 25 9.71 -8.69 -21.88
CA GLY A 25 8.52 -7.84 -22.04
C GLY A 25 7.90 -7.34 -20.74
N GLY A 26 8.70 -6.83 -19.80
CA GLY A 26 8.24 -6.19 -18.58
C GLY A 26 8.12 -4.68 -18.75
N ARG A 27 6.95 -4.11 -18.41
CA ARG A 27 6.83 -2.66 -18.22
C ARG A 27 7.73 -2.26 -17.05
N ARG A 28 8.66 -1.33 -17.29
CA ARG A 28 9.53 -0.79 -16.24
C ARG A 28 9.04 0.60 -15.85
N PHE A 29 8.83 0.82 -14.56
CA PHE A 29 8.54 2.15 -14.02
C PHE A 29 9.83 2.93 -13.85
N ILE A 30 9.86 4.17 -14.33
CA ILE A 30 10.99 5.09 -14.20
C ILE A 30 10.56 6.21 -13.27
N LYS A 31 11.19 6.28 -12.10
CA LYS A 31 10.96 7.37 -11.15
C LYS A 31 11.47 8.69 -11.72
N ASN A 32 10.77 9.78 -11.41
CA ASN A 32 11.30 11.11 -11.68
C ASN A 32 12.29 11.52 -10.57
N GLU A 33 13.58 11.56 -10.88
CA GLU A 33 14.65 11.80 -9.89
C GLU A 33 14.47 13.12 -9.11
N GLU A 34 13.97 14.18 -9.74
CA GLU A 34 13.90 15.51 -9.14
C GLU A 34 12.63 15.77 -8.30
N SER A 35 11.53 15.12 -8.69
CA SER A 35 10.20 15.43 -8.17
C SER A 35 9.50 14.27 -7.49
N CYS A 36 9.99 13.03 -7.59
CA CYS A 36 9.31 11.86 -7.02
C CYS A 36 9.07 11.99 -5.51
N LEU A 37 10.14 12.12 -4.73
CA LEU A 37 10.02 12.23 -3.26
C LEU A 37 9.19 13.45 -2.83
N LYS A 38 9.33 14.58 -3.54
CA LYS A 38 8.54 15.80 -3.27
C LYS A 38 7.05 15.54 -3.53
N SER A 39 6.73 14.82 -4.60
CA SER A 39 5.36 14.50 -5.00
C SER A 39 4.72 13.51 -4.03
N VAL A 40 5.44 12.45 -3.61
CA VAL A 40 4.96 11.51 -2.57
C VAL A 40 4.66 12.24 -1.26
N LYS A 41 5.59 13.09 -0.79
CA LYS A 41 5.41 13.88 0.44
C LYS A 41 4.23 14.86 0.33
N ARG A 42 4.03 15.47 -0.85
CA ARG A 42 2.87 16.34 -1.12
C ARG A 42 1.58 15.54 -1.08
N LEU A 43 1.48 14.41 -1.78
CA LEU A 43 0.31 13.53 -1.74
C LEU A 43 -0.07 13.18 -0.29
N ARG A 44 0.91 12.75 0.52
CA ARG A 44 0.71 12.45 1.94
C ARG A 44 0.14 13.64 2.71
N ARG A 45 0.67 14.85 2.48
CA ARG A 45 0.21 16.06 3.16
C ARG A 45 -1.23 16.41 2.79
N GLU A 46 -1.59 16.29 1.52
CA GLU A 46 -2.94 16.59 1.05
C GLU A 46 -3.97 15.58 1.59
N MET A 47 -3.61 14.30 1.68
CA MET A 47 -4.45 13.29 2.33
C MET A 47 -4.64 13.57 3.82
N LYS A 48 -3.59 14.02 4.53
CA LYS A 48 -3.69 14.42 5.95
C LYS A 48 -4.56 15.66 6.13
N ALA A 49 -4.52 16.58 5.19
CA ALA A 49 -5.39 17.76 5.21
C ALA A 49 -6.85 17.35 5.03
N ASP A 50 -7.14 16.45 4.08
CA ASP A 50 -8.48 15.90 3.89
C ASP A 50 -9.02 15.23 5.17
N GLU A 51 -8.22 14.39 5.82
CA GLU A 51 -8.57 13.76 7.10
C GLU A 51 -8.87 14.79 8.19
N LYS A 52 -8.01 15.81 8.35
CA LYS A 52 -8.20 16.90 9.34
C LYS A 52 -9.51 17.66 9.12
N TYR A 53 -9.94 17.82 7.88
CA TYR A 53 -11.17 18.52 7.52
C TYR A 53 -12.35 17.59 7.30
N GLU A 54 -12.26 16.32 7.72
CA GLU A 54 -13.34 15.34 7.58
C GLU A 54 -13.81 15.19 6.12
N LYS A 55 -12.85 15.19 5.18
CA LYS A 55 -13.04 15.03 3.74
C LYS A 55 -12.31 13.80 3.24
N ASN A 56 -12.70 13.31 2.06
CA ASN A 56 -12.10 12.13 1.42
C ASN A 56 -11.83 12.34 -0.08
N ASN A 57 -11.82 13.59 -0.55
CA ASN A 57 -11.75 13.93 -1.97
C ASN A 57 -10.47 13.40 -2.65
N THR A 58 -9.32 13.58 -2.01
CA THR A 58 -8.01 13.12 -2.50
C THR A 58 -7.98 11.60 -2.56
N LEU A 59 -8.48 10.93 -1.53
CA LEU A 59 -8.55 9.47 -1.46
C LEU A 59 -9.46 8.87 -2.54
N LEU A 60 -10.62 9.48 -2.78
CA LEU A 60 -11.53 9.09 -3.86
C LEU A 60 -10.88 9.28 -5.21
N LEU A 61 -10.29 10.45 -5.45
CA LEU A 61 -9.65 10.80 -6.70
C LEU A 61 -8.45 9.90 -7.02
N LEU A 62 -7.62 9.56 -6.03
CA LEU A 62 -6.51 8.62 -6.20
C LEU A 62 -7.01 7.22 -6.57
N GLY A 63 -8.16 6.79 -6.02
CA GLY A 63 -8.80 5.55 -6.40
C GLY A 63 -9.33 5.57 -7.83
N ASP A 64 -10.00 6.65 -8.23
CA ASP A 64 -10.52 6.84 -9.60
C ASP A 64 -9.38 6.85 -10.64
N LEU A 65 -8.22 7.44 -10.29
CA LEU A 65 -7.03 7.48 -11.13
C LEU A 65 -6.19 6.19 -11.08
N GLN A 66 -6.61 5.18 -10.31
CA GLN A 66 -5.87 3.93 -10.08
C GLN A 66 -4.41 4.19 -9.66
N ALA A 67 -4.19 5.20 -8.82
CA ALA A 67 -2.86 5.68 -8.46
C ALA A 67 -1.97 4.58 -7.85
N LEU A 68 -2.57 3.68 -7.06
CA LEU A 68 -1.88 2.55 -6.45
C LEU A 68 -1.28 1.61 -7.51
N LYS A 69 -2.12 1.12 -8.43
CA LYS A 69 -1.75 0.21 -9.52
C LYS A 69 -0.74 0.84 -10.48
N SER A 70 -1.01 2.07 -10.90
CA SER A 70 -0.32 2.69 -12.03
C SER A 70 1.01 3.36 -11.64
N TYR A 71 1.17 3.73 -10.36
CA TYR A 71 2.31 4.50 -9.88
C TYR A 71 2.94 3.92 -8.63
N LEU A 72 2.20 3.78 -7.53
CA LEU A 72 2.79 3.50 -6.21
C LEU A 72 3.37 2.08 -6.10
N ILE A 73 2.64 1.04 -6.54
CA ILE A 73 3.15 -0.34 -6.53
C ILE A 73 4.34 -0.49 -7.51
N PRO A 74 4.26 -0.04 -8.78
CA PRO A 74 5.41 -0.12 -9.69
C PRO A 74 6.64 0.62 -9.18
N LEU A 75 6.44 1.78 -8.55
CA LEU A 75 7.53 2.55 -7.94
C LEU A 75 8.13 1.81 -6.73
N ALA A 76 7.30 1.22 -5.85
CA ALA A 76 7.79 0.42 -4.73
C ALA A 76 8.58 -0.81 -5.23
N VAL A 77 8.02 -1.58 -6.17
CA VAL A 77 8.68 -2.77 -6.74
C VAL A 77 9.97 -2.42 -7.47
N GLY A 78 10.01 -1.29 -8.18
CA GLY A 78 11.19 -0.89 -8.97
C GLY A 78 12.35 -0.34 -8.13
N TYR A 79 12.12 0.08 -6.90
CA TYR A 79 13.09 0.83 -6.10
C TYR A 79 13.21 0.39 -4.63
N CYS A 80 12.56 -0.71 -4.23
CA CYS A 80 12.58 -1.21 -2.85
C CYS A 80 13.99 -1.55 -2.34
N ASP A 81 14.92 -1.94 -3.22
CA ASP A 81 16.29 -2.29 -2.87
C ASP A 81 17.25 -1.08 -2.82
N HIS A 82 16.80 0.11 -3.26
CA HIS A 82 17.69 1.24 -3.53
C HIS A 82 17.42 2.47 -2.65
N ASP A 83 16.17 2.67 -2.22
CA ASP A 83 15.77 3.88 -1.50
C ASP A 83 14.70 3.55 -0.45
N GLU A 84 15.15 3.08 0.71
CA GLU A 84 14.28 2.76 1.85
C GLU A 84 13.48 3.98 2.33
N GLY A 85 14.07 5.18 2.28
CA GLY A 85 13.41 6.41 2.69
C GLY A 85 12.23 6.76 1.78
N LEU A 86 12.40 6.60 0.47
CA LEU A 86 11.30 6.72 -0.49
C LEU A 86 10.25 5.62 -0.27
N LEU A 87 10.68 4.37 -0.09
CA LEU A 87 9.76 3.25 0.16
C LEU A 87 8.92 3.49 1.41
N ALA A 88 9.51 4.01 2.49
CA ALA A 88 8.78 4.37 3.71
C ALA A 88 7.75 5.50 3.46
N GLU A 89 8.09 6.53 2.67
CA GLU A 89 7.12 7.59 2.33
C GLU A 89 5.99 7.09 1.42
N ILE A 90 6.28 6.19 0.46
CA ILE A 90 5.26 5.53 -0.36
C ILE A 90 4.35 4.69 0.54
N THR A 91 4.92 3.91 1.44
CA THR A 91 4.17 3.05 2.36
C THR A 91 3.23 3.86 3.24
N LYS A 92 3.65 5.04 3.73
CA LYS A 92 2.75 5.96 4.45
C LYS A 92 1.53 6.37 3.61
N VAL A 93 1.74 6.72 2.34
CA VAL A 93 0.63 7.06 1.42
C VAL A 93 -0.29 5.86 1.21
N VAL A 94 0.29 4.67 0.97
CA VAL A 94 -0.47 3.43 0.76
C VAL A 94 -1.28 3.02 2.00
N VAL A 95 -0.70 3.13 3.20
CA VAL A 95 -1.41 2.89 4.47
C VAL A 95 -2.59 3.83 4.59
N MET A 96 -2.42 5.13 4.29
CA MET A 96 -3.52 6.09 4.28
C MET A 96 -4.60 5.74 3.22
N MET A 97 -4.21 5.21 2.05
CA MET A 97 -5.14 4.78 1.00
C MET A 97 -5.97 3.55 1.39
N THR A 98 -5.41 2.69 2.24
CA THR A 98 -6.00 1.41 2.67
C THR A 98 -6.69 1.48 4.02
N MET A 99 -6.72 2.65 4.67
CA MET A 99 -7.44 2.83 5.94
C MET A 99 -8.90 2.34 5.80
N PRO A 100 -9.45 1.68 6.83
CA PRO A 100 -10.87 1.35 6.88
C PRO A 100 -11.73 2.60 6.69
N LEU A 101 -13.01 2.39 6.34
CA LEU A 101 -13.94 3.50 6.08
C LEU A 101 -13.96 4.47 7.27
N GLY A 102 -13.59 5.73 7.00
CA GLY A 102 -13.74 6.80 7.97
C GLY A 102 -15.21 7.19 8.15
N VAL A 103 -15.49 7.99 9.18
CA VAL A 103 -16.83 8.52 9.47
C VAL A 103 -17.43 9.24 8.25
N CYS A 104 -16.61 9.97 7.50
CA CYS A 104 -17.05 10.73 6.33
C CYS A 104 -17.27 9.84 5.09
N ASP A 105 -16.46 8.78 4.95
CA ASP A 105 -16.64 7.77 3.90
C ASP A 105 -18.00 7.08 4.09
N ALA A 106 -18.29 6.67 5.32
CA ALA A 106 -19.53 5.98 5.68
C ALA A 106 -20.79 6.82 5.41
N LYS A 107 -20.69 8.16 5.57
CA LYS A 107 -21.81 9.08 5.34
C LYS A 107 -22.04 9.42 3.87
N ASN A 108 -20.98 9.65 3.11
CA ASN A 108 -21.11 10.30 1.80
C ASN A 108 -20.98 9.32 0.62
N PHE A 109 -20.01 8.39 0.66
CA PHE A 109 -19.66 7.56 -0.50
C PHE A 109 -19.20 6.14 -0.09
N PRO A 110 -19.96 5.41 0.75
CA PRO A 110 -19.50 4.13 1.32
C PRO A 110 -19.20 3.10 0.22
N GLU A 111 -20.10 2.93 -0.75
CA GLU A 111 -19.95 1.93 -1.81
C GLU A 111 -18.73 2.19 -2.70
N LYS A 112 -18.52 3.45 -3.09
CA LYS A 112 -17.38 3.83 -3.93
C LYS A 112 -16.06 3.61 -3.20
N ARG A 113 -15.97 3.95 -1.92
CA ARG A 113 -14.77 3.73 -1.10
C ARG A 113 -14.50 2.24 -0.89
N ILE A 114 -15.52 1.45 -0.57
CA ILE A 114 -15.40 -0.02 -0.45
C ILE A 114 -14.88 -0.62 -1.76
N ARG A 115 -15.41 -0.18 -2.91
CA ARG A 115 -14.93 -0.63 -4.22
C ARG A 115 -13.44 -0.31 -4.42
N HIS A 116 -13.01 0.91 -4.09
CA HIS A 116 -11.60 1.27 -4.17
C HIS A 116 -10.72 0.42 -3.25
N LEU A 117 -11.15 0.17 -2.00
CA LEU A 117 -10.43 -0.67 -1.06
C LEU A 117 -10.27 -2.11 -1.59
N ARG A 118 -11.34 -2.71 -2.11
CA ARG A 118 -11.30 -4.04 -2.73
C ARG A 118 -10.33 -4.08 -3.91
N ASN A 119 -10.38 -3.08 -4.78
CA ASN A 119 -9.42 -2.96 -5.88
C ASN A 119 -8.00 -2.83 -5.35
N PHE A 120 -7.75 -2.02 -4.31
CA PHE A 120 -6.42 -1.89 -3.73
C PHE A 120 -5.90 -3.24 -3.22
N LYS A 121 -6.72 -3.99 -2.48
CA LYS A 121 -6.37 -5.35 -2.03
C LYS A 121 -6.08 -6.29 -3.20
N SER A 122 -6.87 -6.25 -4.29
CA SER A 122 -6.59 -7.06 -5.47
C SER A 122 -5.28 -6.68 -6.16
N GLU A 123 -4.89 -5.40 -6.17
CA GLU A 123 -3.58 -4.98 -6.70
C GLU A 123 -2.40 -5.55 -5.88
N PHE A 124 -2.59 -5.76 -4.57
CA PHE A 124 -1.57 -6.41 -3.73
C PHE A 124 -1.40 -7.91 -3.99
N MET A 125 -2.36 -8.54 -4.68
CA MET A 125 -2.24 -9.93 -5.13
C MET A 125 -1.32 -10.07 -6.34
N GLU A 126 -0.98 -8.97 -7.02
CA GLU A 126 -0.02 -9.02 -8.12
C GLU A 126 1.37 -9.39 -7.58
N LYS A 127 2.12 -10.19 -8.36
CA LYS A 127 3.41 -10.73 -7.94
C LYS A 127 4.36 -9.61 -7.49
N LYS A 128 5.03 -9.83 -6.34
CA LYS A 128 6.01 -8.93 -5.72
C LYS A 128 5.44 -7.62 -5.16
N ALA A 129 4.14 -7.33 -5.31
CA ALA A 129 3.56 -6.09 -4.81
C ALA A 129 3.73 -6.00 -3.29
N LEU A 130 3.19 -6.96 -2.54
CA LEU A 130 3.32 -6.95 -1.08
C LEU A 130 4.76 -7.16 -0.61
N GLN A 131 5.52 -8.05 -1.26
CA GLN A 131 6.94 -8.27 -0.95
C GLN A 131 7.78 -6.99 -1.00
N ALA A 132 7.50 -6.08 -1.95
CA ALA A 132 8.24 -4.82 -2.06
C ALA A 132 8.11 -3.96 -0.80
N PHE A 133 6.95 -3.98 -0.14
CA PHE A 133 6.74 -3.29 1.13
C PHE A 133 7.34 -4.06 2.31
N MET A 134 7.31 -5.39 2.27
CA MET A 134 7.95 -6.25 3.28
C MET A 134 9.46 -6.03 3.37
N ARG A 135 10.13 -5.58 2.30
CA ARG A 135 11.57 -5.22 2.34
C ARG A 135 11.92 -4.15 3.36
N LEU A 136 10.97 -3.31 3.76
CA LEU A 136 11.17 -2.37 4.87
C LEU A 136 11.52 -3.07 6.18
N LEU A 137 11.13 -4.33 6.35
CA LEU A 137 11.41 -5.10 7.56
C LEU A 137 12.82 -5.71 7.57
N ASP A 138 13.56 -5.73 6.45
CA ASP A 138 14.88 -6.37 6.37
C ASP A 138 15.85 -5.82 7.42
N ARG A 139 15.92 -4.48 7.56
CA ARG A 139 16.79 -3.82 8.54
C ARG A 139 16.28 -3.96 9.98
N PRO A 140 14.99 -3.69 10.28
CA PRO A 140 14.44 -3.95 11.60
C PRO A 140 14.70 -5.37 12.08
N LEU A 141 14.39 -6.39 11.25
CA LEU A 141 14.52 -7.81 11.60
C LEU A 141 15.97 -8.22 11.90
N GLN A 142 16.97 -7.67 11.20
CA GLN A 142 18.38 -7.92 11.51
C GLN A 142 18.83 -7.35 12.86
N ARG A 143 18.11 -6.38 13.41
CA ARG A 143 18.44 -5.69 14.68
C ARG A 143 17.53 -6.08 15.83
N VAL A 144 16.59 -6.99 15.60
CA VAL A 144 15.72 -7.59 16.61
C VAL A 144 16.60 -8.27 17.68
N GLY A 145 16.52 -7.79 18.93
CA GLY A 145 17.33 -8.26 20.06
C GLY A 145 18.62 -7.48 20.37
N GLY A 146 18.91 -6.38 19.64
CA GLY A 146 20.06 -5.49 19.88
C GLY A 146 19.67 -4.05 20.22
N GLN A 147 20.44 -3.07 19.73
CA GLN A 147 20.12 -1.63 19.82
C GLN A 147 19.01 -1.25 18.82
N SER A 148 17.80 -1.78 19.01
CA SER A 148 16.68 -1.39 18.17
C SER A 148 16.41 0.11 18.32
N LYS A 149 16.37 0.82 17.20
CA LYS A 149 16.11 2.27 17.19
C LYS A 149 14.61 2.52 17.13
N ALA A 150 14.17 3.66 17.68
CA ALA A 150 12.77 4.10 17.56
C ALA A 150 12.29 4.18 16.10
N GLU A 151 13.21 4.45 15.16
CA GLU A 151 12.93 4.41 13.72
C GLU A 151 12.57 3.01 13.21
N ASP A 152 13.29 1.97 13.67
CA ASP A 152 13.02 0.58 13.29
C ASP A 152 11.63 0.16 13.77
N LYS A 153 11.24 0.54 15.01
CA LYS A 153 9.89 0.32 15.55
C LYS A 153 8.82 0.97 14.67
N GLY A 154 9.01 2.23 14.28
CA GLY A 154 8.06 2.95 13.42
C GLY A 154 7.89 2.31 12.04
N ILE A 155 8.94 1.69 11.51
CA ILE A 155 8.89 0.94 10.25
C ILE A 155 8.09 -0.36 10.42
N VAL A 156 8.35 -1.13 11.48
CA VAL A 156 7.58 -2.35 11.78
C VAL A 156 6.11 -2.03 11.95
N GLU A 157 5.78 -1.02 12.75
CA GLU A 157 4.40 -0.55 12.93
C GLU A 157 3.77 -0.16 11.59
N LEU A 158 4.48 0.58 10.74
CA LEU A 158 3.97 1.00 9.44
C LEU A 158 3.60 -0.18 8.53
N VAL A 159 4.44 -1.22 8.49
CA VAL A 159 4.17 -2.42 7.68
C VAL A 159 3.03 -3.24 8.29
N LEU A 160 2.98 -3.39 9.62
CA LEU A 160 1.89 -4.08 10.30
C LEU A 160 0.54 -3.37 10.09
N TRP A 161 0.53 -2.03 10.08
CA TRP A 161 -0.66 -1.25 9.74
C TRP A 161 -1.14 -1.51 8.32
N LEU A 162 -0.23 -1.63 7.34
CA LEU A 162 -0.58 -1.99 5.97
C LEU A 162 -1.23 -3.38 5.92
N ILE A 163 -0.62 -4.39 6.54
CA ILE A 163 -1.15 -5.76 6.55
C ILE A 163 -2.52 -5.80 7.24
N ARG A 164 -2.64 -5.17 8.42
CA ARG A 164 -3.91 -5.06 9.15
C ARG A 164 -5.00 -4.43 8.27
N ASN A 165 -4.68 -3.32 7.61
CA ASN A 165 -5.61 -2.63 6.73
C ASN A 165 -6.06 -3.54 5.58
N LEU A 166 -5.14 -4.24 4.92
CA LEU A 166 -5.46 -5.16 3.81
C LEU A 166 -6.33 -6.35 4.27
N LEU A 167 -6.06 -6.91 5.46
CA LEU A 167 -6.87 -7.98 6.05
C LEU A 167 -8.29 -7.53 6.39
N ALA A 168 -8.45 -6.27 6.85
CA ALA A 168 -9.73 -5.71 7.25
C ALA A 168 -10.66 -5.35 6.08
N ILE A 169 -10.16 -5.32 4.84
CA ILE A 169 -10.97 -4.98 3.67
C ILE A 169 -11.96 -6.13 3.39
N PRO A 170 -13.28 -5.83 3.37
CA PRO A 170 -14.30 -6.84 3.21
C PRO A 170 -14.44 -7.28 1.76
N ASP A 171 -14.76 -8.55 1.58
CA ASP A 171 -14.98 -9.15 0.26
C ASP A 171 -16.27 -8.63 -0.38
N ALA A 172 -16.39 -8.80 -1.70
CA ALA A 172 -17.61 -8.45 -2.43
C ALA A 172 -18.77 -9.38 -2.03
N PRO A 173 -19.99 -8.84 -1.84
CA PRO A 173 -21.14 -9.68 -1.55
C PRO A 173 -21.40 -10.62 -2.73
N VAL A 174 -21.73 -11.88 -2.42
CA VAL A 174 -22.19 -12.86 -3.42
C VAL A 174 -23.55 -12.40 -3.93
N SER A 175 -23.57 -11.72 -5.07
CA SER A 175 -24.81 -11.33 -5.74
C SER A 175 -24.95 -12.10 -7.04
N THR A 176 -26.18 -12.44 -7.43
CA THR A 176 -26.47 -13.14 -8.70
C THR A 176 -26.06 -12.33 -9.94
N THR A 177 -25.70 -11.05 -9.75
CA THR A 177 -25.34 -10.08 -10.79
C THR A 177 -23.90 -9.59 -10.65
N THR A 178 -23.03 -10.27 -9.90
CA THR A 178 -21.59 -9.97 -9.99
C THR A 178 -21.15 -10.19 -11.42
N ALA A 179 -20.90 -9.08 -12.14
CA ALA A 179 -20.32 -9.13 -13.46
C ALA A 179 -19.05 -9.99 -13.42
N SER A 180 -18.83 -10.84 -14.42
CA SER A 180 -17.70 -11.79 -14.46
C SER A 180 -16.33 -11.16 -14.13
N LYS A 181 -16.18 -9.85 -14.36
CA LYS A 181 -14.97 -9.07 -14.02
C LYS A 181 -14.72 -8.93 -12.51
N ASP A 182 -15.75 -8.90 -11.68
CA ASP A 182 -15.65 -8.68 -10.22
C ASP A 182 -15.71 -9.99 -9.42
N ALA A 183 -15.82 -11.14 -10.09
CA ALA A 183 -15.89 -12.46 -9.44
C ALA A 183 -14.67 -12.74 -8.56
N HIS A 184 -13.48 -12.25 -8.94
CA HIS A 184 -12.25 -12.38 -8.16
C HIS A 184 -12.27 -11.60 -6.83
N LEU A 185 -13.21 -10.67 -6.65
CA LEU A 185 -13.34 -9.89 -5.42
C LEU A 185 -14.18 -10.60 -4.34
N VAL A 186 -14.83 -11.72 -4.68
CA VAL A 186 -15.72 -12.47 -3.79
C VAL A 186 -14.94 -13.34 -2.80
N ASN A 187 -13.81 -13.92 -3.22
CA ASN A 187 -12.97 -14.79 -2.39
C ASN A 187 -11.66 -14.11 -2.00
N LEU A 188 -11.64 -12.77 -2.01
CA LEU A 188 -10.42 -11.98 -1.90
C LEU A 188 -9.73 -12.15 -0.55
N HIS A 189 -10.47 -12.47 0.52
CA HIS A 189 -9.88 -12.75 1.83
C HIS A 189 -9.14 -14.08 1.85
N GLU A 190 -9.75 -15.15 1.35
CA GLU A 190 -9.12 -16.48 1.26
C GLU A 190 -7.87 -16.44 0.38
N ASP A 191 -7.99 -15.83 -0.81
CA ASP A 191 -6.86 -15.66 -1.74
C ASP A 191 -5.72 -14.85 -1.10
N PHE A 192 -6.04 -13.87 -0.27
CA PHE A 192 -5.03 -13.06 0.42
C PHE A 192 -4.28 -13.90 1.47
N LEU A 193 -4.99 -14.68 2.27
CA LEU A 193 -4.37 -15.55 3.27
C LEU A 193 -3.45 -16.59 2.63
N LEU A 194 -3.89 -17.21 1.53
CA LEU A 194 -3.07 -18.14 0.75
C LEU A 194 -1.82 -17.44 0.17
N MET A 195 -1.93 -16.19 -0.25
CA MET A 195 -0.78 -15.41 -0.70
C MET A 195 0.18 -15.10 0.45
N LEU A 196 -0.32 -14.69 1.62
CA LEU A 196 0.52 -14.43 2.80
C LEU A 196 1.31 -15.68 3.23
N GLU A 197 0.70 -16.86 3.16
CA GLU A 197 1.36 -18.14 3.43
C GLU A 197 2.43 -18.45 2.38
N ARG A 198 2.07 -18.38 1.09
CA ARG A 198 2.98 -18.68 -0.03
C ARG A 198 4.22 -17.78 -0.06
N GLU A 199 4.06 -16.54 0.38
CA GLU A 199 5.12 -15.53 0.41
C GLU A 199 5.86 -15.47 1.76
N CYS A 200 5.64 -16.44 2.65
CA CYS A 200 6.25 -16.54 3.98
C CYS A 200 6.03 -15.29 4.87
N ILE A 201 4.98 -14.52 4.59
CA ILE A 201 4.64 -13.33 5.38
C ILE A 201 4.07 -13.74 6.73
N LEU A 202 3.32 -14.84 6.79
CA LEU A 202 2.84 -15.39 8.06
C LEU A 202 4.00 -15.76 9.00
N ASP A 203 5.07 -16.35 8.47
CA ASP A 203 6.26 -16.69 9.27
C ASP A 203 6.93 -15.45 9.86
N VAL A 204 7.03 -14.37 9.07
CA VAL A 204 7.54 -13.08 9.55
C VAL A 204 6.64 -12.50 10.65
N LEU A 205 5.32 -12.59 10.50
CA LEU A 205 4.36 -12.14 11.53
C LEU A 205 4.46 -12.97 12.81
N PHE A 206 4.61 -14.29 12.70
CA PHE A 206 4.83 -15.17 13.85
C PHE A 206 6.12 -14.83 14.58
N TYR A 207 7.22 -14.64 13.84
CA TYR A 207 8.51 -14.24 14.40
C TYR A 207 8.42 -12.90 15.14
N LEU A 208 7.76 -11.89 14.54
CA LEU A 208 7.53 -10.60 15.20
C LEU A 208 6.65 -10.75 16.45
N GLY A 209 5.61 -11.58 16.39
CA GLY A 209 4.73 -11.86 17.54
C GLY A 209 5.47 -12.50 18.70
N GLU A 210 6.31 -13.50 18.43
CA GLU A 210 7.17 -14.13 19.44
C GLU A 210 8.16 -13.13 20.04
N TYR A 211 8.78 -12.31 19.19
CA TYR A 211 9.72 -11.29 19.65
C TYR A 211 9.07 -10.26 20.59
N ILE A 212 7.88 -9.76 20.26
CA ILE A 212 7.12 -8.81 21.10
C ILE A 212 6.63 -9.49 22.39
N GLY A 213 6.31 -10.80 22.33
CA GLY A 213 5.87 -11.58 23.48
C GLY A 213 6.92 -11.73 24.58
N ASN A 214 8.21 -11.58 24.26
CA ASN A 214 9.29 -11.60 25.25
C ASN A 214 9.23 -10.38 26.17
N GLU A 215 9.35 -10.61 27.48
CA GLU A 215 9.09 -9.59 28.52
C GLU A 215 9.90 -8.29 28.37
N GLY A 216 11.08 -8.35 27.76
CA GLY A 216 11.93 -7.18 27.48
C GLY A 216 11.45 -6.28 26.33
N ASN A 217 10.43 -6.69 25.57
CA ASN A 217 9.96 -6.01 24.35
C ASN A 217 8.48 -5.61 24.40
N ARG A 218 7.83 -5.72 25.57
CA ARG A 218 6.38 -5.42 25.72
C ARG A 218 5.97 -3.99 25.39
N ASP A 219 6.93 -3.05 25.38
CA ASP A 219 6.70 -1.66 24.99
C ASP A 219 6.69 -1.46 23.45
N TRP A 220 6.77 -2.53 22.65
CA TRP A 220 6.62 -2.50 21.19
C TRP A 220 5.16 -2.41 20.74
#